data_AF-A0A401S4Z1-F1
#
_entry.id   AF-A0A401S4Z1-F1
#
_cell.length_a   1.000
_cell.length_b   1.000
_cell.length_c   1.000
_cell.angle_alpha   90.00
_cell.angle_beta   90.00
_cell.angle_gamma   90.00
#
_symmetry.space_group_name_H-M   'P 1'
#
loop_
_entity.id
_entity.type
_entity.pdbx_description
1 polymer ?
#
loop_
_entity_poly.entity_id
_entity_poly.type
_entity_poly.pdbx_seq_one_letter_code
_entity_poly.pdbx_strand_id
1 'polypeptide(L)' 'MTAIASGCQVNENFAIELVAEEPVTEVSDRVVSCDGGGGALGHPKVYINLDKETKVGTCGYCGLRFKQIHH' A
#
# COMPACT_ATOMS: atom_id res chain seq x y z
N MET A 1 16.35 41.53 14.61
CA MET A 1 15.44 40.66 15.38
C MET A 1 14.41 40.10 14.41
N THR A 2 14.75 39.02 13.70
CA THR A 2 13.81 38.38 12.78
C THR A 2 12.97 37.42 13.61
N ALA A 3 11.66 37.66 13.69
CA ALA A 3 10.75 36.79 14.40
C ALA A 3 10.76 35.41 13.73
N ILE A 4 11.22 34.39 14.46
CA ILE A 4 10.97 32.99 14.12
C ILE A 4 9.49 32.75 14.44
N ALA A 5 8.62 32.93 13.45
CA ALA A 5 7.26 32.44 13.56
C ALA A 5 7.34 30.91 13.53
N SER A 6 7.36 30.29 14.71
CA SER A 6 7.23 28.84 14.88
C SER A 6 5.81 28.43 14.50
N GLY A 7 5.55 28.32 13.20
CA GLY A 7 4.30 27.82 12.67
C GLY A 7 4.13 26.33 12.95
N CYS A 8 2.88 25.84 12.94
CA CYS A 8 2.62 24.41 12.92
C CYS A 8 3.12 23.85 11.58
N GLN A 9 4.18 23.05 11.62
CA GLN A 9 4.71 22.40 10.43
C GLN A 9 3.86 21.16 10.12
N VAL A 10 3.17 21.20 8.98
CA VAL A 10 2.40 20.07 8.44
C VAL A 10 3.09 19.54 7.19
N ASN A 11 2.93 18.24 6.92
CA ASN A 11 3.31 17.66 5.64
C ASN A 11 2.11 17.77 4.69
N GLU A 12 2.29 18.36 3.51
CA GLU A 12 1.23 18.49 2.51
C GLU A 12 0.93 17.16 1.80
N ASN A 13 1.84 16.19 1.88
CA ASN A 13 1.72 14.88 1.21
C ASN A 13 1.16 13.84 2.17
N PHE A 14 -0.15 13.66 2.18
CA PHE A 14 -0.82 12.68 3.03
C PHE A 14 -0.81 11.29 2.39
N ALA A 15 -0.11 10.34 3.02
CA ALA A 15 0.02 8.97 2.50
C ALA A 15 -1.33 8.23 2.36
N ILE A 16 -2.35 8.61 3.12
CA ILE A 16 -3.70 8.04 3.00
C ILE A 16 -4.31 8.31 1.61
N GLU A 17 -4.08 9.48 1.04
CA GLU A 17 -4.59 9.87 -0.28
C GLU A 17 -3.80 9.15 -1.38
N LEU A 18 -2.47 9.19 -1.29
CA LEU A 18 -1.57 8.56 -2.26
C LEU A 18 -1.80 7.05 -2.39
N VAL A 19 -1.98 6.34 -1.27
CA VAL A 19 -2.26 4.89 -1.31
C VAL A 19 -3.66 4.59 -1.86
N ALA A 20 -4.62 5.49 -1.66
CA ALA A 20 -5.98 5.32 -2.17
C ALA A 20 -6.07 5.55 -3.69
N GLU A 21 -5.20 6.38 -4.25
CA GLU A 21 -5.06 6.63 -5.69
C GLU A 21 -4.48 5.42 -6.44
N GLU A 22 -3.57 4.67 -5.82
CA GLU A 22 -2.96 3.48 -6.44
C GLU A 22 -4.00 2.40 -6.79
N PRO A 23 -4.01 1.87 -8.02
CA PRO A 23 -5.03 0.91 -8.46
C PRO A 23 -4.91 -0.43 -7.72
N VAL A 24 -6.04 -1.14 -7.66
CA VAL A 24 -6.06 -2.51 -7.15
C VAL A 24 -5.46 -3.43 -8.20
N THR A 25 -4.45 -4.22 -7.83
CA THR A 25 -3.81 -5.19 -8.72
C THR A 25 -4.64 -6.46 -8.79
N GLU A 26 -5.03 -6.86 -9.99
CA GLU A 26 -5.76 -8.09 -10.24
C GLU A 26 -4.81 -9.27 -10.48
N VAL A 27 -5.09 -10.40 -9.85
CA VAL A 27 -4.28 -11.61 -9.93
C VAL A 27 -5.17 -12.85 -10.09
N SER A 28 -4.68 -13.89 -10.75
CA SER A 28 -5.39 -15.17 -10.84
C SER A 28 -5.20 -16.05 -9.60
N ASP A 29 -4.08 -15.86 -8.89
CA ASP A 29 -3.70 -16.70 -7.76
C ASP A 29 -4.50 -16.36 -6.49
N ARG A 30 -4.74 -17.40 -5.70
CA ARG A 30 -5.39 -17.32 -4.39
C ARG A 30 -4.53 -16.63 -3.32
N VAL A 31 -3.20 -16.66 -3.50
CA VAL A 31 -2.23 -16.07 -2.57
C VAL A 31 -1.19 -15.27 -3.37
N VAL A 32 -0.95 -14.03 -2.96
CA VAL A 32 0.05 -13.13 -3.58
C VAL A 32 1.22 -12.91 -2.65
N SER A 33 2.44 -12.93 -3.19
CA SER A 33 3.63 -12.45 -2.47
C SER A 33 3.89 -10.98 -2.77
N CYS A 34 4.08 -10.17 -1.73
CA CYS A 34 4.46 -8.77 -1.82
C CYS A 34 5.75 -8.54 -1.02
N ASP A 35 6.73 -7.88 -1.62
CA ASP A 35 7.98 -7.42 -0.99
C ASP A 35 8.15 -5.89 -1.10
N GLY A 36 7.16 -5.19 -1.65
CA GLY A 36 7.19 -3.74 -1.86
C GLY A 36 8.04 -3.30 -3.05
N GLY A 37 8.55 -4.24 -3.86
CA GLY A 37 9.45 -3.95 -4.97
C GLY A 37 10.90 -3.73 -4.51
N GLY A 38 11.84 -3.91 -5.44
CA GLY A 38 13.27 -3.70 -5.15
C GLY A 38 13.92 -4.76 -4.26
N GLY A 39 13.25 -5.89 -4.00
CA GLY A 39 13.78 -7.00 -3.22
C GLY A 39 14.16 -6.59 -1.79
N ALA A 40 15.46 -6.48 -1.51
CA ALA A 40 15.96 -6.09 -0.18
C ALA A 40 15.70 -4.63 0.18
N LEU A 41 15.35 -3.77 -0.79
CA LEU A 41 15.06 -2.35 -0.56
C LEU A 41 13.60 -2.08 -0.16
N GLY A 42 12.73 -3.08 -0.28
CA GLY A 42 11.33 -2.99 0.12
C GLY A 42 11.13 -3.44 1.56
N HIS A 43 10.07 -4.21 1.79
CA HIS A 43 9.75 -4.80 3.09
C HIS A 43 9.96 -6.32 3.07
N PRO A 44 9.95 -7.00 4.24
CA PRO A 44 9.99 -8.45 4.27
C PRO A 44 8.90 -9.05 3.39
N LYS A 45 9.26 -10.06 2.58
CA LYS A 45 8.29 -10.75 1.73
C LYS A 45 7.16 -11.32 2.58
N VAL A 46 5.94 -10.92 2.27
CA VAL A 46 4.72 -11.43 2.91
C VAL A 46 3.76 -12.02 1.89
N TYR A 47 2.89 -12.90 2.39
CA TYR A 47 1.88 -13.58 1.61
C TYR A 47 0.50 -13.09 2.03
N ILE A 48 -0.28 -12.63 1.06
CA ILE A 48 -1.60 -12.04 1.26
C ILE A 48 -2.62 -13.05 0.72
N ASN A 49 -3.58 -13.42 1.57
CA ASN A 49 -4.63 -14.36 1.21
C ASN A 49 -5.82 -13.64 0.55
N LEU A 50 -6.28 -14.15 -0.59
CA LEU A 50 -7.34 -13.54 -1.42
C LEU A 50 -8.63 -14.36 -1.49
N ASP A 51 -8.81 -15.33 -0.60
CA ASP A 51 -9.99 -16.21 -0.50
C ASP A 51 -11.35 -15.52 -0.44
N LYS A 52 -11.37 -14.27 0.01
CA LYS A 52 -12.59 -13.51 0.20
C LYS A 52 -12.83 -12.63 -1.02
N GLU A 53 -13.56 -13.13 -2.00
CA GLU A 53 -13.84 -12.41 -3.27
C GLU A 53 -14.47 -11.02 -3.09
N THR A 54 -15.21 -10.84 -1.98
CA THR A 54 -15.87 -9.56 -1.65
C THR A 54 -14.94 -8.51 -1.05
N LYS A 55 -13.68 -8.86 -0.76
CA LYS A 55 -12.69 -7.95 -0.15
C LYS A 55 -11.39 -7.93 -0.93
N VAL A 56 -10.79 -6.76 -1.03
CA VAL A 56 -9.42 -6.61 -1.51
C VAL A 56 -8.45 -7.04 -0.40
N GLY A 57 -7.40 -7.77 -0.75
CA GLY A 57 -6.29 -8.07 0.13
C GLY A 57 -5.31 -6.90 0.14
N THR A 58 -5.14 -6.25 1.29
CA THR A 58 -4.22 -5.13 1.44
C THR A 58 -2.89 -5.60 2.02
N CYS A 59 -1.78 -5.17 1.43
CA CYS A 59 -0.46 -5.37 2.02
C CYS A 59 -0.31 -4.53 3.29
N GLY A 60 0.07 -5.16 4.40
CA GLY A 60 0.27 -4.47 5.69
C GLY A 60 1.50 -3.54 5.74
N TYR A 61 2.31 -3.50 4.68
CA TYR A 61 3.50 -2.65 4.59
C TYR A 61 3.28 -1.51 3.58
N CYS A 62 3.18 -1.85 2.28
CA CYS A 62 3.03 -0.84 1.23
C CYS A 62 1.63 -0.24 1.10
N GLY A 63 0.60 -0.85 1.68
CA GLY A 63 -0.79 -0.43 1.49
C GLY A 63 -1.38 -0.78 0.11
N LEU A 64 -0.58 -1.36 -0.80
CA LEU A 64 -1.06 -1.86 -2.09
C LEU A 64 -2.17 -2.90 -1.91
N ARG A 65 -3.12 -2.88 -2.83
CA ARG A 65 -4.34 -3.69 -2.79
C ARG A 65 -4.33 -4.70 -3.92
N PHE A 66 -4.72 -5.93 -3.60
CA PHE A 66 -4.77 -7.05 -4.53
C PHE A 66 -6.17 -7.67 -4.53
N LYS A 67 -6.63 -8.14 -5.69
CA LYS A 67 -7.91 -8.82 -5.84
C LYS A 67 -7.74 -10.06 -6.72
N GLN A 68 -8.30 -11.18 -6.29
CA GLN A 68 -8.35 -12.36 -7.14
C GLN A 68 -9.43 -12.19 -8.21
N ILE A 69 -9.08 -12.44 -9.46
CA ILE A 69 -10.02 -12.54 -10.57
C ILE A 69 -10.33 -14.02 -10.84
N HIS A 70 -11.61 -14.36 -10.78
CA HIS A 70 -12.12 -15.68 -11.15
C HIS A 70 -12.57 -15.62 -12.60
N HIS A 71 -12.04 -16.53 -13.43
CA HIS A 71 -12.47 -16.71 -14.82
C HIS A 71 -13.77 -17.52 -14.88
#